data_AF-A0A242NFZ9-F1
#
_entry.id   AF-A0A242NFZ9-F1
#
_cell.length_a   1.000
_cell.length_b   1.000
_cell.length_c   1.000
_cell.angle_alpha   90.00
_cell.angle_beta   90.00
_cell.angle_gamma   90.00
#
_symmetry.space_group_name_H-M   'P 1'
#
loop_
_entity.id
_entity.type
_entity.pdbx_description
1 polymer ?
#
loop_
_entity_poly.entity_id
_entity_poly.type
_entity_poly.pdbx_seq_one_letter_code
_entity_poly.pdbx_strand_id
1 'polypeptide(L)'
;MIVDLTDAKRFLQIEEEMTEHDPLITSLIEAAHKRIQRECNCVFLPSGSSYPDDGKRYFIADDDILLVIKILVCEFFEGRGSGNIPSHVDFMLHPYKEHAIG
;
A
#
# COMPACT_ATOMS: atom_id res chain seq x y z
N MET A 1 8.31 -5.44 4.78
CA MET A 1 7.23 -4.44 4.62
C MET A 1 7.70 -3.46 3.57
N ILE A 2 6.90 -3.12 2.57
CA ILE A 2 7.36 -2.29 1.44
C ILE A 2 7.37 -0.79 1.76
N VAL A 3 6.50 -0.33 2.66
CA VAL A 3 6.53 1.01 3.26
C VAL A 3 6.83 0.86 4.74
N ASP A 4 7.83 1.57 5.27
CA ASP A 4 8.13 1.55 6.70
C ASP A 4 7.37 2.64 7.49
N LEU A 5 7.39 2.49 8.82
CA LEU A 5 6.68 3.39 9.73
C LEU A 5 7.22 4.82 9.66
N THR A 6 8.54 5.00 9.57
CA THR A 6 9.17 6.33 9.51
C THR A 6 8.74 7.06 8.24
N ASP A 7 8.72 6.38 7.10
CA ASP A 7 8.31 6.91 5.81
C ASP A 7 6.82 7.28 5.80
N ALA A 8 5.97 6.45 6.41
CA ALA A 8 4.55 6.77 6.61
C ALA A 8 4.36 7.99 7.53
N LYS A 9 5.09 8.10 8.65
CA LYS A 9 5.03 9.26 9.56
C LYS A 9 5.44 10.55 8.87
N ARG A 10 6.52 10.51 8.08
CA ARG A 10 6.97 11.66 7.27
C ARG A 10 5.89 12.11 6.29
N PHE A 11 5.23 11.15 5.62
CA PHE A 11 4.13 11.47 4.70
C PHE A 11 2.93 12.11 5.41
N LEU A 12 2.60 11.63 6.62
CA LEU A 12 1.55 12.19 7.49
C LEU A 12 1.96 13.49 8.20
N GLN A 13 3.18 13.97 8.00
CA GLN A 13 3.75 15.14 8.69
C GLN A 13 3.75 15.00 10.22
N ILE A 14 3.94 13.76 10.71
CA ILE A 14 4.09 13.44 12.13
C ILE A 14 5.59 13.35 12.46
N GLU A 15 6.01 13.98 13.55
CA GLU A 15 7.41 13.92 13.99
C GLU A 15 7.84 12.47 14.29
N GLU A 16 9.07 12.12 13.90
CA GLU A 16 9.58 10.73 14.01
C GLU A 16 9.62 10.24 15.47
N GLU A 17 9.84 11.15 16.42
CA GLU A 17 9.90 10.89 17.86
C GLU A 17 8.52 10.68 18.50
N MET A 18 7.41 11.06 17.83
CA MET A 18 6.06 10.93 18.39
C MET A 18 5.54 9.50 18.25
N THR A 19 5.54 8.72 19.33
CA THR A 19 5.21 7.28 19.26
C THR A 19 3.74 6.93 19.51
N GLU A 20 2.91 7.90 19.87
CA GLU A 20 1.51 7.71 20.29
C GLU A 20 0.65 7.00 19.24
N HIS A 21 0.98 7.23 17.96
CA HIS A 21 0.24 6.70 16.81
C HIS A 21 0.93 5.51 16.14
N ASP A 22 2.13 5.11 16.56
CA ASP A 22 2.91 4.07 15.89
C ASP A 22 2.14 2.73 15.72
N PRO A 23 1.42 2.21 16.74
CA PRO A 23 0.64 0.98 16.58
C PRO A 23 -0.50 1.11 15.57
N LEU A 24 -1.14 2.28 15.54
CA LEU A 24 -2.22 2.58 14.61
C LEU A 24 -1.67 2.68 13.19
N ILE A 25 -0.65 3.50 12.96
CA ILE A 25 -0.05 3.72 11.63
C ILE A 25 0.48 2.39 11.08
N THR A 26 1.14 1.57 11.91
CA THR A 26 1.59 0.22 11.51
C THR A 26 0.41 -0.65 11.05
N SER A 27 -0.69 -0.65 11.79
CA SER A 27 -1.90 -1.39 11.42
C SER A 27 -2.53 -0.89 10.11
N LEU A 28 -2.48 0.43 9.87
CA LEU A 28 -2.98 1.04 8.64
C LEU A 28 -2.10 0.69 7.43
N ILE A 29 -0.77 0.67 7.58
CA ILE A 29 0.15 0.23 6.53
C ILE A 29 -0.16 -1.22 6.12
N GLU A 30 -0.34 -2.11 7.10
CA GLU A 30 -0.71 -3.50 6.82
C GLU A 30 -2.07 -3.61 6.12
N ALA A 31 -3.06 -2.82 6.57
CA ALA A 31 -4.40 -2.82 5.98
C ALA A 31 -4.37 -2.31 4.53
N ALA A 32 -3.65 -1.22 4.26
CA ALA A 32 -3.46 -0.67 2.92
C ALA A 32 -2.76 -1.68 2.00
N HIS A 33 -1.68 -2.32 2.47
CA HIS A 33 -0.97 -3.32 1.71
C HIS A 33 -1.84 -4.54 1.36
N LYS A 34 -2.57 -5.09 2.34
CA LYS A 34 -3.50 -6.21 2.11
C LYS A 34 -4.63 -5.81 1.16
N ARG A 35 -5.11 -4.56 1.25
CA ARG A 35 -6.18 -4.05 0.39
C ARG A 35 -5.75 -4.01 -1.08
N ILE A 36 -4.58 -3.42 -1.39
CA ILE A 36 -4.13 -3.32 -2.78
C ILE A 36 -3.78 -4.68 -3.39
N GLN A 37 -3.28 -5.63 -2.59
CA GLN A 37 -3.02 -6.99 -3.05
C GLN A 37 -4.32 -7.71 -3.46
N ARG A 38 -5.39 -7.52 -2.69
CA ARG A 38 -6.73 -8.05 -3.03
C ARG A 38 -7.30 -7.38 -4.26
N GLU A 39 -7.17 -6.06 -4.36
CA GLU A 39 -7.67 -5.29 -5.51
C GLU A 39 -6.99 -5.69 -6.82
N CYS A 40 -5.68 -5.95 -6.77
CA CYS A 40 -4.89 -6.28 -7.96
C CYS A 40 -4.80 -7.78 -8.23
N ASN A 41 -5.31 -8.63 -7.33
CA ASN A 41 -5.09 -10.07 -7.30
C ASN A 41 -3.60 -10.46 -7.49
N CYS A 42 -2.72 -9.82 -6.73
CA CYS A 42 -1.28 -10.03 -6.80
C CYS A 42 -0.58 -9.79 -5.45
N VAL A 43 0.69 -10.17 -5.37
CA VAL A 43 1.55 -9.94 -4.20
C VAL A 43 2.64 -8.95 -4.58
N PHE A 44 2.73 -7.86 -3.82
CA PHE A 44 3.82 -6.90 -3.94
C PHE A 44 5.00 -7.30 -3.06
N LEU A 45 6.18 -7.35 -3.66
CA LEU A 45 7.44 -7.74 -3.03
C LEU A 45 8.34 -6.52 -2.85
N PRO A 46 9.18 -6.47 -1.79
CA PRO A 46 10.22 -5.46 -1.65
C PRO A 46 11.21 -5.49 -2.83
N SER A 47 11.84 -4.34 -3.09
CA SER A 47 12.97 -4.27 -4.03
C SER A 47 14.07 -5.27 -3.68
N GLY A 48 14.66 -5.90 -4.70
CA GLY A 48 15.69 -6.95 -4.53
C GLY A 48 15.17 -8.32 -4.11
N SER A 49 13.85 -8.51 -4.00
CA SER A 49 13.28 -9.83 -3.71
C SER A 49 13.35 -10.78 -4.92
N SER A 50 13.53 -12.06 -4.65
CA SER A 50 13.35 -13.11 -5.66
C SER A 50 11.87 -13.44 -5.85
N TYR A 51 11.47 -13.73 -7.09
CA TYR A 51 10.13 -14.19 -7.43
C TYR A 51 9.92 -15.65 -6.99
N PRO A 52 8.95 -15.94 -6.11
CA PRO A 52 8.59 -17.32 -5.80
C PRO A 52 7.91 -18.00 -6.99
N ASP A 53 8.15 -19.30 -7.17
CA ASP A 53 7.48 -20.13 -8.17
C ASP A 53 6.37 -20.97 -7.52
N ASP A 54 5.30 -20.30 -7.09
CA ASP A 54 4.12 -20.93 -6.47
C ASP A 54 2.82 -20.64 -7.24
N GLY A 55 2.94 -20.17 -8.48
CA GLY A 55 1.80 -19.90 -9.37
C GLY A 55 1.02 -18.62 -9.05
N LYS A 56 1.44 -17.80 -8.08
CA LYS A 56 0.83 -16.48 -7.81
C LYS A 56 1.45 -15.39 -8.68
N ARG A 57 0.71 -14.29 -8.86
CA ARG A 57 1.18 -13.07 -9.53
C ARG A 57 1.99 -12.23 -8.55
N TYR A 58 3.27 -12.02 -8.85
CA TYR A 58 4.18 -11.20 -8.05
C TYR A 58 4.66 -10.00 -8.83
N PHE A 59 4.75 -8.86 -8.14
CA PHE A 59 5.35 -7.64 -8.67
C PHE A 59 6.30 -7.06 -7.65
N ILE A 60 7.42 -6.47 -8.09
CA ILE A 60 8.25 -5.64 -7.22
C ILE A 60 7.48 -4.34 -6.99
N ALA A 61 7.34 -3.91 -5.74
CA ALA A 61 6.76 -2.62 -5.41
C ALA A 61 7.69 -1.50 -5.90
N ASP A 62 7.22 -0.74 -6.89
CA ASP A 62 7.87 0.47 -7.38
C ASP A 62 7.33 1.71 -6.63
N ASP A 63 7.84 2.89 -7.00
CA ASP A 63 7.50 4.14 -6.34
C ASP A 63 5.99 4.44 -6.35
N ASP A 64 5.27 4.02 -7.41
CA ASP A 64 3.82 4.18 -7.52
C ASP A 64 3.10 3.34 -6.47
N ILE A 65 3.49 2.07 -6.28
CA ILE A 65 2.92 1.21 -5.24
C ILE A 65 3.22 1.74 -3.83
N LEU A 66 4.43 2.25 -3.61
CA LEU A 66 4.81 2.86 -2.34
C LEU A 66 3.94 4.11 -2.05
N LEU A 67 3.73 4.96 -3.04
CA LEU A 67 2.89 6.15 -2.93
C LEU A 67 1.42 5.80 -2.69
N VAL A 68 0.89 4.81 -3.42
CA VAL A 68 -0.47 4.29 -3.23
C VAL A 68 -0.71 3.89 -1.76
N ILE A 69 0.22 3.16 -1.15
CA ILE A 69 0.09 2.75 0.25
C ILE A 69 0.05 3.96 1.17
N LYS A 70 0.93 4.94 0.96
CA LYS A 70 0.98 6.17 1.77
C LYS A 70 -0.30 6.98 1.66
N ILE A 71 -0.86 7.12 0.45
CA ILE A 71 -2.14 7.80 0.22
C ILE A 71 -3.26 7.09 0.97
N LEU A 72 -3.35 5.75 0.87
CA LEU A 72 -4.36 4.98 1.58
C LEU A 72 -4.22 5.08 3.10
N VAL A 73 -2.99 5.03 3.61
CA VAL A 73 -2.70 5.23 5.05
C VAL A 73 -3.17 6.62 5.49
N CYS A 74 -2.87 7.66 4.71
CA CYS A 74 -3.33 9.02 4.94
C CYS A 74 -4.86 9.11 4.99
N GLU A 75 -5.56 8.58 4.00
CA GLU A 75 -7.03 8.55 3.99
C GLU A 75 -7.63 7.80 5.18
N PHE A 76 -7.04 6.67 5.57
CA PHE A 76 -7.51 5.91 6.72
C PHE A 76 -7.25 6.64 8.04
N PHE A 77 -6.12 7.33 8.14
CA PHE A 77 -5.71 8.06 9.34
C PHE A 77 -6.51 9.35 9.53
N GLU A 78 -6.66 10.18 8.48
CA GLU A 78 -7.28 11.51 8.56
C GLU A 78 -8.80 11.48 8.64
N GLY A 79 -9.47 10.44 8.13
CA GLY A 79 -10.92 10.54 7.87
C GLY A 79 -11.74 9.26 7.92
N ARG A 80 -11.27 8.18 8.57
CA ARG A 80 -12.03 6.92 8.78
C ARG A 80 -12.74 6.39 7.52
N GLY A 81 -12.11 6.54 6.35
CA GLY A 81 -12.40 5.90 5.06
C GLY A 81 -13.87 5.74 4.64
N SER A 82 -14.24 6.32 3.50
CA SER A 82 -15.51 6.01 2.81
C SER A 82 -15.67 4.53 2.39
N GLY A 83 -14.65 3.71 2.63
CA GLY A 83 -14.54 2.34 2.15
C GLY A 83 -14.09 2.25 0.70
N ASN A 84 -13.98 3.36 -0.04
CA ASN A 84 -13.58 3.35 -1.46
C ASN A 84 -12.08 3.59 -1.63
N ILE A 85 -11.55 3.15 -2.78
CA ILE A 85 -10.20 3.51 -3.22
C ILE A 85 -10.32 4.86 -3.95
N PRO A 86 -9.48 5.85 -3.64
CA PRO A 86 -9.48 7.10 -4.40
C PRO A 86 -9.25 6.84 -5.88
N SER A 87 -9.93 7.57 -6.76
CA SER A 87 -9.85 7.34 -8.22
C SER A 87 -8.41 7.42 -8.75
N HIS A 88 -7.60 8.33 -8.23
CA HIS A 88 -6.19 8.44 -8.60
C HIS A 88 -5.37 7.22 -8.17
N VAL A 89 -5.67 6.63 -7.00
CA VAL A 89 -5.07 5.36 -6.57
C VAL A 89 -5.49 4.23 -7.50
N ASP A 90 -6.75 4.21 -7.92
CA ASP A 90 -7.26 3.20 -8.85
C ASP A 90 -6.51 3.21 -10.20
N PHE A 91 -6.26 4.40 -10.75
CA PHE A 91 -5.46 4.57 -11.97
C PHE A 91 -4.01 4.07 -11.81
N MET A 92 -3.36 4.35 -10.67
CA MET A 92 -2.01 3.85 -10.38
C MET A 92 -1.96 2.33 -10.26
N LEU A 93 -3.05 1.71 -9.77
CA LEU A 93 -3.14 0.26 -9.64
C LEU A 93 -3.50 -0.44 -10.96
N HIS A 94 -4.01 0.27 -11.95
CA HIS A 94 -4.51 -0.30 -13.22
C HIS A 94 -3.51 -1.26 -13.92
N PRO A 95 -2.20 -0.97 -14.00
CA PRO A 95 -1.24 -1.89 -14.64
C PRO A 95 -1.12 -3.25 -13.93
N TYR A 96 -1.45 -3.30 -12.64
CA TYR A 96 -1.30 -4.47 -11.79
C TYR A 96 -2.57 -5.31 -11.70
N LYS A 97 -3.74 -4.71 -12.00
CA LYS A 97 -5.01 -5.42 -11.98
C LYS A 97 -5.07 -6.54 -13.01
N GLU A 98 -5.80 -7.59 -12.67
CA GLU A 98 -6.15 -8.64 -13.61
C GLU A 98 -7.20 -8.10 -14.59
N HIS A 99 -6.81 -7.95 -15.86
CA HIS A 99 -7.74 -7.59 -16.91
C HIS A 99 -8.32 -8.89 -17.48
N ALA A 100 -9.61 -9.12 -17.26
CA ALA A 100 -10.31 -10.17 -17.99
C ALA A 100 -10.33 -9.78 -19.46
N ILE A 101 -9.52 -10.47 -20.27
CA ILE A 101 -9.65 -10.41 -21.72
C ILE A 101 -10.89 -11.24 -22.05
N GLY A 102 -12.03 -10.57 -22.24
CA GLY A 102 -13.26 -11.16 -22.76
C GLY A 102 -13.20 -11.36 -24.26
#